data_AF-A0A7C4R469-F1
#
_entry.id   AF-A0A7C4R469-F1
#
_cell.length_a   1.000
_cell.length_b   1.000
_cell.length_c   1.000
_cell.angle_alpha   90.00
_cell.angle_beta   90.00
_cell.angle_gamma   90.00
#
_symmetry.space_group_name_H-M   'P 1'
#
loop_
_entity.id
_entity.type
_entity.pdbx_description
1 polymer ?
#
loop_
_entity_poly.entity_id
_entity_poly.type
_entity_poly.pdbx_seq_one_letter_code
_entity_poly.pdbx_strand_id
1 'polypeptide(L)'
;MIKLFVIIKNAAFKTKSFSNWFTHYLPPFFNVQNYFILTHFFDKINIMNKYYLYITGCDMNYSDAERIATVFNKYGFSIASSEKEADIIVAVACSVREKAVHKMLGKINQWNHESRIMNQELNLKNPIIMVTGCILPEDKKKFEERADLVFSIDDIGGLERFLISNIQYPISNQYPISNEQYLSITPQYQSKYSANIPIMTGCDNFCTYCAVPYTRGREVSRPEEDILEEVRNLVKKGYKEITLLGQNVNSYGIRRSGGTGEIGGVNIPTNPTNPKYLTNPENNSEFVGLLKKIDQLEGNFWVRFYSNHPKDFSDELIDFLAHSKHFCHYIHLPLQSGDDEIIKKMNRHYTAKQYLDIITKIRNKISDCTITTDVIVGFPGETEEQFKNTVKVLEKVGFDMVFISEYSPRSGTPAAKMKDDVPHEEKGSRKKYLNDEVLAKSVLKNNKKLIGKTEKILIYKKDKNGFWVGKTAGLKDVRVTKVVEGAFFDVGSFVKVKITKATSWGLEGELAQ
;
A
#
# COMPACT_ATOMS: atom_id res chain seq x y z
N MET A 1 -4.16 27.45 -26.26
CA MET A 1 -5.14 26.57 -26.95
C MET A 1 -5.77 25.52 -26.04
N ILE A 2 -5.00 24.73 -25.27
CA ILE A 2 -5.53 23.66 -24.39
C ILE A 2 -6.44 24.19 -23.27
N LYS A 3 -6.08 25.30 -22.61
CA LYS A 3 -6.96 25.97 -21.62
C LYS A 3 -8.28 26.44 -22.23
N LEU A 4 -8.28 26.89 -23.49
CA LEU A 4 -9.48 27.32 -24.20
C LEU A 4 -10.41 26.13 -24.47
N PHE A 5 -9.85 24.97 -24.79
CA PHE A 5 -10.59 23.72 -25.06
C PHE A 5 -11.29 23.15 -23.82
N VAL A 6 -10.65 23.20 -22.64
CA VAL A 6 -11.26 22.76 -21.36
C VAL A 6 -12.37 23.72 -20.91
N ILE A 7 -12.21 25.02 -21.16
CA ILE A 7 -13.24 26.03 -20.89
C ILE A 7 -14.47 25.82 -21.79
N ILE A 8 -14.26 25.51 -23.08
CA ILE A 8 -15.33 25.18 -24.03
C ILE A 8 -16.06 23.89 -23.61
N LYS A 9 -15.34 22.85 -23.16
CA LYS A 9 -15.91 21.59 -22.64
C LYS A 9 -16.83 21.81 -21.42
N ASN A 10 -16.46 22.70 -20.49
CA ASN A 10 -17.23 22.96 -19.27
C ASN A 10 -18.41 23.93 -19.49
N ALA A 11 -18.33 24.85 -20.45
CA ALA A 11 -19.42 25.77 -20.76
C ALA A 11 -20.55 25.11 -21.57
N ALA A 12 -20.20 24.22 -22.51
CA ALA A 12 -21.16 23.54 -23.37
C ALA A 12 -22.13 22.60 -22.62
N PHE A 13 -21.72 22.06 -21.47
CA PHE A 13 -22.56 21.19 -20.64
C PHE A 13 -23.77 21.90 -20.01
N LYS A 14 -23.80 23.24 -19.97
CA LYS A 14 -24.87 24.01 -19.32
C LYS A 14 -25.98 24.49 -20.24
N THR A 15 -25.83 24.40 -21.56
CA THR A 15 -26.81 24.92 -22.52
C THR A 15 -27.22 23.84 -23.50
N LYS A 16 -28.50 23.45 -23.46
CA LYS A 16 -29.14 22.42 -24.30
C LYS A 16 -29.28 22.79 -25.79
N SER A 17 -28.35 23.56 -26.35
CA SER A 17 -28.30 23.91 -27.76
C SER A 17 -26.85 24.20 -28.16
N PHE A 18 -26.15 23.17 -28.62
CA PHE A 18 -24.77 23.27 -29.10
C PHE A 18 -24.70 23.87 -30.52
N SER A 19 -25.79 23.84 -31.29
CA SER A 19 -25.82 24.26 -32.70
C SER A 19 -25.80 25.78 -32.91
N ASN A 20 -26.33 26.57 -31.97
CA ASN A 20 -26.53 28.01 -32.18
C ASN A 20 -25.39 28.91 -31.66
N TRP A 21 -24.52 28.41 -30.77
CA TRP A 21 -23.42 29.22 -30.23
C TRP A 21 -22.21 29.26 -31.17
N PHE A 22 -21.94 28.16 -31.88
CA PHE A 22 -20.76 28.01 -32.72
C PHE A 22 -20.83 28.73 -34.07
N THR A 23 -22.03 29.02 -34.58
CA THR A 23 -22.25 29.72 -35.86
C THR A 23 -21.99 31.23 -35.80
N HIS A 24 -21.91 31.84 -34.61
CA HIS A 24 -21.72 33.29 -34.48
C HIS A 24 -20.28 33.73 -34.17
N TYR A 25 -19.36 32.83 -33.80
CA TYR A 25 -18.05 33.21 -33.22
C TYR A 25 -16.81 32.58 -33.86
N LEU A 26 -16.91 32.01 -35.08
CA LEU A 26 -15.73 31.49 -35.80
C LEU A 26 -15.22 32.50 -36.85
N PRO A 27 -13.90 32.78 -36.90
CA PRO A 27 -13.28 33.49 -38.01
C PRO A 27 -13.46 32.73 -39.33
N PRO A 28 -13.42 33.40 -40.49
CA PRO A 28 -13.84 32.86 -41.80
C PRO A 28 -12.91 31.78 -42.41
N PHE A 29 -12.09 31.10 -41.61
CA PHE A 29 -11.10 30.12 -42.07
C PHE A 29 -11.50 28.64 -41.86
N PHE A 30 -12.67 28.34 -41.31
CA PHE A 30 -13.12 26.96 -41.11
C PHE A 30 -14.05 26.49 -42.23
N ASN A 31 -13.50 25.68 -43.13
CA ASN A 31 -14.19 25.08 -44.27
C ASN A 31 -15.16 23.96 -43.80
N VAL A 32 -16.34 23.86 -44.43
CA VAL A 32 -17.48 22.99 -44.01
C VAL A 32 -17.13 21.49 -43.96
N GLN A 33 -16.11 21.05 -44.70
CA GLN A 33 -15.56 19.68 -44.61
C GLN A 33 -14.96 19.34 -43.22
N ASN A 34 -14.41 20.32 -42.51
CA ASN A 34 -13.87 20.10 -41.16
C ASN A 34 -14.97 19.90 -40.11
N TYR A 35 -16.21 20.34 -40.38
CA TYR A 35 -17.35 20.18 -39.48
C TYR A 35 -17.79 18.71 -39.39
N PHE A 36 -17.90 18.02 -40.53
CA PHE A 36 -18.22 16.59 -40.59
C PHE A 36 -17.10 15.73 -40.01
N ILE A 37 -15.84 16.11 -40.24
CA ILE A 37 -14.69 15.46 -39.61
C ILE A 37 -14.79 15.62 -38.11
N LEU A 38 -14.98 16.84 -37.58
CA LEU A 38 -15.08 17.10 -36.13
C LEU A 38 -16.25 16.36 -35.47
N THR A 39 -17.44 16.30 -36.07
CA THR A 39 -18.58 15.55 -35.48
C THR A 39 -18.35 14.04 -35.49
N HIS A 40 -17.80 13.46 -36.57
CA HIS A 40 -17.37 12.05 -36.57
C HIS A 40 -16.16 11.80 -35.65
N PHE A 41 -15.30 12.81 -35.45
CA PHE A 41 -14.17 12.77 -34.52
C PHE A 41 -14.69 12.75 -33.08
N PHE A 42 -15.69 13.56 -32.75
CA PHE A 42 -16.32 13.59 -31.41
C PHE A 42 -17.14 12.33 -31.12
N ASP A 43 -17.81 11.75 -32.13
CA ASP A 43 -18.50 10.46 -31.98
C ASP A 43 -17.51 9.28 -31.83
N LYS A 44 -16.32 9.33 -32.44
CA LYS A 44 -15.23 8.34 -32.24
C LYS A 44 -14.39 8.57 -30.98
N ILE A 45 -14.33 9.79 -30.46
CA ILE A 45 -13.74 10.12 -29.14
C ILE A 45 -14.53 9.47 -27.99
N ASN A 46 -15.70 8.92 -28.28
CA ASN A 46 -16.58 8.27 -27.31
C ASN A 46 -16.23 6.80 -26.99
N ILE A 47 -15.06 6.29 -27.40
CA ILE A 47 -14.80 4.83 -27.45
C ILE A 47 -13.75 4.33 -26.43
N MET A 48 -13.05 5.19 -25.67
CA MET A 48 -12.20 4.73 -24.56
C MET A 48 -12.37 5.63 -23.34
N ASN A 49 -13.35 5.32 -22.50
CA ASN A 49 -13.73 6.15 -21.36
C ASN A 49 -13.64 5.43 -20.02
N LYS A 50 -13.31 4.13 -20.01
CA LYS A 50 -13.30 3.31 -18.80
C LYS A 50 -11.93 2.70 -18.51
N TYR A 51 -11.46 2.85 -17.28
CA TYR A 51 -10.26 2.16 -16.80
C TYR A 51 -10.56 1.26 -15.60
N TYR A 52 -9.82 0.17 -15.46
CA TYR A 52 -9.92 -0.75 -14.33
C TYR A 52 -8.57 -0.88 -13.63
N LEU A 53 -8.58 -0.84 -12.29
CA LEU A 53 -7.39 -1.01 -11.48
C LEU A 53 -7.33 -2.44 -10.94
N TYR A 54 -6.34 -3.21 -11.38
CA TYR A 54 -6.06 -4.52 -10.83
C TYR A 54 -4.84 -4.46 -9.92
N ILE A 55 -5.07 -4.59 -8.62
CA ILE A 55 -4.05 -4.33 -7.60
C ILE A 55 -3.57 -5.65 -7.00
N THR A 56 -2.26 -5.80 -6.89
CA THR A 56 -1.60 -6.87 -6.13
C THR A 56 -0.55 -6.28 -5.21
N GLY A 57 -0.30 -6.92 -4.06
CA GLY A 57 0.74 -6.49 -3.14
C GLY A 57 0.20 -6.03 -1.79
N CYS A 58 0.65 -4.85 -1.35
CA CYS A 58 0.40 -4.33 0.00
C CYS A 58 -0.37 -3.00 -0.03
N ASP A 59 -0.64 -2.44 1.16
CA ASP A 59 -1.35 -1.16 1.33
C ASP A 59 -0.71 0.01 0.56
N MET A 60 0.61 -0.03 0.35
CA MET A 60 1.31 0.93 -0.51
C MET A 60 0.83 0.84 -1.96
N ASN A 61 0.64 -0.37 -2.50
CA ASN A 61 0.12 -0.57 -3.85
C ASN A 61 -1.35 -0.15 -3.99
N TYR A 62 -2.15 -0.29 -2.93
CA TYR A 62 -3.51 0.27 -2.92
C TYR A 62 -3.48 1.80 -2.94
N SER A 63 -2.62 2.42 -2.14
CA SER A 63 -2.44 3.89 -2.17
C SER A 63 -1.93 4.39 -3.52
N ASP A 64 -0.97 3.69 -4.13
CA ASP A 64 -0.49 3.98 -5.48
C ASP A 64 -1.66 3.97 -6.48
N ALA A 65 -2.54 2.98 -6.40
CA ALA A 65 -3.72 2.86 -7.27
C ALA A 65 -4.72 4.02 -7.09
N GLU A 66 -4.91 4.53 -5.87
CA GLU A 66 -5.74 5.71 -5.60
C GLU A 66 -5.16 6.99 -6.24
N ARG A 67 -3.83 7.09 -6.35
CA ARG A 67 -3.17 8.18 -7.09
C ARG A 67 -3.30 8.00 -8.60
N ILE A 68 -3.20 6.76 -9.10
CA ILE A 68 -3.51 6.43 -10.51
C ILE A 68 -4.92 6.85 -10.86
N ALA A 69 -5.90 6.51 -10.03
CA ALA A 69 -7.28 6.92 -10.24
C ALA A 69 -7.42 8.44 -10.42
N THR A 70 -6.69 9.23 -9.62
CA THR A 70 -6.71 10.69 -9.73
C THR A 70 -6.19 11.19 -11.08
N VAL A 71 -5.09 10.61 -11.57
CA VAL A 71 -4.54 10.97 -12.89
C VAL A 71 -5.54 10.63 -13.99
N PHE A 72 -6.09 9.40 -14.01
CA PHE A 72 -7.07 9.00 -15.02
C PHE A 72 -8.32 9.87 -15.01
N ASN A 73 -8.88 10.16 -13.83
CA ASN A 73 -10.09 10.98 -13.68
C ASN A 73 -9.86 12.44 -14.11
N LYS A 74 -8.67 13.00 -13.84
CA LYS A 74 -8.26 14.34 -14.31
C LYS A 74 -8.31 14.43 -15.84
N TYR A 75 -8.03 13.34 -16.55
CA TYR A 75 -8.06 13.27 -18.02
C TYR A 75 -9.39 12.77 -18.60
N GLY A 76 -10.43 12.62 -17.78
CA GLY A 76 -11.79 12.34 -18.24
C GLY A 76 -12.13 10.86 -18.40
N PHE A 77 -11.25 9.96 -17.95
CA PHE A 77 -11.58 8.54 -17.83
C PHE A 77 -12.45 8.33 -16.58
N SER A 78 -13.24 7.26 -16.59
CA SER A 78 -14.11 6.82 -15.50
C SER A 78 -13.74 5.41 -15.08
N ILE A 79 -13.96 5.05 -13.81
CA ILE A 79 -13.66 3.69 -13.35
C ILE A 79 -14.68 2.68 -13.91
N ALA A 80 -14.20 1.55 -14.39
CA ALA A 80 -15.04 0.43 -14.83
C ALA A 80 -15.55 -0.37 -13.62
N SER A 81 -16.79 -0.86 -13.70
CA SER A 81 -17.37 -1.77 -12.70
C SER A 81 -16.73 -3.16 -12.70
N SER A 82 -16.13 -3.57 -13.83
CA SER A 82 -15.49 -4.86 -13.98
C SER A 82 -14.33 -4.79 -14.98
N GLU A 83 -13.43 -5.77 -14.91
CA GLU A 83 -12.31 -5.91 -15.85
C GLU A 83 -12.78 -6.06 -17.31
N LYS A 84 -14.00 -6.59 -17.53
CA LYS A 84 -14.57 -6.83 -18.87
C LYS A 84 -15.11 -5.57 -19.55
N GLU A 85 -15.42 -4.53 -18.79
CA GLU A 85 -15.93 -3.25 -19.29
C GLU A 85 -14.83 -2.21 -19.49
N ALA A 86 -13.58 -2.57 -19.22
CA ALA A 86 -12.47 -1.64 -19.21
C ALA A 86 -11.89 -1.49 -20.62
N ASP A 87 -11.67 -0.24 -21.03
CA ASP A 87 -10.88 0.06 -22.23
C ASP A 87 -9.38 0.06 -21.91
N ILE A 88 -9.04 0.33 -20.64
CA ILE A 88 -7.68 0.32 -20.11
C ILE A 88 -7.65 -0.46 -18.81
N ILE A 89 -6.78 -1.46 -18.71
CA ILE A 89 -6.50 -2.17 -17.46
C ILE A 89 -5.15 -1.68 -16.94
N VAL A 90 -5.14 -1.11 -15.74
CA VAL A 90 -3.91 -0.71 -15.05
C VAL A 90 -3.64 -1.70 -13.92
N ALA A 91 -2.65 -2.55 -14.15
CA ALA A 91 -2.17 -3.57 -13.24
C ALA A 91 -1.08 -3.01 -12.31
N VAL A 92 -1.41 -2.80 -11.03
CA VAL A 92 -0.45 -2.38 -10.00
C VAL A 92 0.19 -3.63 -9.38
N ALA A 93 1.41 -3.93 -9.81
CA ALA A 93 2.16 -5.14 -9.51
C ALA A 93 3.08 -5.01 -8.29
N CYS A 94 3.40 -6.16 -7.70
CA CYS A 94 4.33 -6.29 -6.59
C CYS A 94 5.32 -7.43 -6.84
N SER A 95 6.57 -7.08 -7.18
CA SER A 95 7.71 -8.01 -7.33
C SER A 95 8.37 -8.41 -6.01
N VAL A 96 7.94 -7.84 -4.87
CA VAL A 96 8.50 -8.19 -3.56
C VAL A 96 8.13 -9.63 -3.16
N ARG A 97 6.97 -10.14 -3.63
CA ARG A 97 6.48 -11.49 -3.33
C ARG A 97 6.28 -12.27 -4.63
N GLU A 98 6.90 -13.44 -4.74
CA GLU A 98 6.89 -14.31 -5.94
C GLU A 98 5.47 -14.66 -6.38
N LYS A 99 4.66 -15.06 -5.41
CA LYS A 99 3.26 -15.43 -5.63
C LYS A 99 2.44 -14.26 -6.22
N ALA A 100 2.79 -13.01 -5.88
CA ALA A 100 2.13 -11.84 -6.46
C ALA A 100 2.53 -11.63 -7.93
N VAL A 101 3.79 -11.85 -8.29
CA VAL A 101 4.27 -11.81 -9.69
C VAL A 101 3.57 -12.87 -10.53
N HIS A 102 3.54 -14.13 -10.09
CA HIS A 102 2.86 -15.20 -10.82
C HIS A 102 1.35 -14.94 -10.99
N LYS A 103 0.69 -14.44 -9.94
CA LYS A 103 -0.72 -14.04 -10.01
C LYS A 103 -0.93 -12.94 -11.05
N MET A 104 -0.03 -11.96 -11.12
CA MET A 104 -0.11 -10.87 -12.09
C MET A 104 0.08 -11.37 -13.52
N LEU A 105 1.14 -12.17 -13.78
CA LEU A 105 1.39 -12.76 -15.09
C LEU A 105 0.23 -13.63 -15.56
N GLY A 106 -0.34 -14.44 -14.66
CA GLY A 106 -1.52 -15.25 -14.95
C GLY A 106 -2.72 -14.41 -15.39
N LYS A 107 -2.93 -13.26 -14.74
CA LYS A 107 -4.02 -12.33 -15.12
C LYS A 107 -3.78 -11.62 -16.44
N ILE A 108 -2.57 -11.15 -16.70
CA ILE A 108 -2.23 -10.55 -17.99
C ILE A 108 -2.43 -11.56 -19.13
N ASN A 109 -2.00 -12.81 -18.94
CA ASN A 109 -2.24 -13.88 -19.92
C ASN A 109 -3.73 -14.17 -20.12
N GLN A 110 -4.52 -14.15 -19.04
CA GLN A 110 -5.97 -14.31 -19.11
C GLN A 110 -6.60 -13.18 -19.96
N TRP A 111 -6.28 -11.92 -19.68
CA TRP A 111 -6.81 -10.78 -20.45
C TRP A 111 -6.40 -10.85 -21.91
N ASN A 112 -5.13 -11.16 -22.21
CA ASN A 112 -4.65 -11.35 -23.59
C ASN A 112 -5.40 -12.47 -24.32
N HIS A 113 -5.68 -13.58 -23.65
CA HIS A 113 -6.42 -14.70 -24.22
C HIS A 113 -7.89 -14.33 -24.48
N GLU A 114 -8.58 -13.77 -23.49
CA GLU A 114 -9.98 -13.36 -23.62
C GLU A 114 -10.17 -12.31 -24.72
N SER A 115 -9.25 -11.34 -24.82
CA SER A 115 -9.32 -10.30 -25.84
C SER A 115 -9.11 -10.85 -27.25
N ARG A 116 -8.22 -11.85 -27.43
CA ARG A 116 -8.07 -12.55 -28.72
C ARG A 116 -9.34 -13.27 -29.16
N ILE A 117 -10.04 -13.94 -28.25
CA ILE A 117 -11.31 -14.63 -28.55
C ILE A 117 -12.39 -13.61 -28.91
N MET A 118 -12.57 -12.57 -28.09
CA MET A 118 -13.59 -11.55 -28.34
C MET A 118 -13.39 -10.82 -29.67
N ASN A 119 -12.15 -10.58 -30.09
CA ASN A 119 -11.90 -9.98 -31.40
C ASN A 119 -12.26 -10.89 -32.56
N GLN A 120 -12.03 -12.19 -32.43
CA GLN A 120 -12.37 -13.17 -33.48
C GLN A 120 -13.90 -13.32 -33.63
N GLU A 121 -14.66 -13.18 -32.55
CA GLU A 121 -16.12 -13.37 -32.56
C GLU A 121 -16.91 -12.07 -32.77
N LEU A 122 -16.45 -10.94 -32.24
CA LEU A 122 -17.25 -9.70 -32.11
C LEU A 122 -16.56 -8.44 -32.65
N ASN A 123 -15.35 -8.54 -33.21
CA ASN A 123 -14.56 -7.43 -33.75
C ASN A 123 -14.42 -6.24 -32.77
N LEU A 124 -14.34 -6.54 -31.47
CA LEU A 124 -14.16 -5.56 -30.40
C LEU A 124 -12.70 -5.06 -30.36
N LYS A 125 -12.45 -3.99 -29.61
CA LYS A 125 -11.09 -3.47 -29.38
C LYS A 125 -10.52 -4.12 -28.13
N ASN A 126 -9.29 -4.63 -28.19
CA ASN A 126 -8.57 -5.12 -27.01
C ASN A 126 -8.43 -4.00 -25.96
N PRO A 127 -8.62 -4.28 -24.66
CA PRO A 127 -8.22 -3.36 -23.63
C PRO A 127 -6.70 -3.13 -23.69
N ILE A 128 -6.27 -1.89 -23.47
CA ILE A 128 -4.84 -1.58 -23.29
C ILE A 128 -4.43 -2.05 -21.89
N ILE A 129 -3.43 -2.91 -21.80
CA ILE A 129 -2.89 -3.42 -20.53
C ILE A 129 -1.64 -2.63 -20.16
N MET A 130 -1.73 -1.89 -19.06
CA MET A 130 -0.62 -1.17 -18.46
C MET A 130 -0.18 -1.85 -17.16
N VAL A 131 1.13 -1.93 -16.90
CA VAL A 131 1.68 -2.48 -15.67
C VAL A 131 2.58 -1.46 -14.99
N THR A 132 2.37 -1.24 -13.69
CA THR A 132 3.19 -0.35 -12.85
C THR A 132 3.28 -0.89 -11.42
N GLY A 133 3.98 -0.20 -10.51
CA GLY A 133 4.11 -0.58 -9.10
C GLY A 133 5.54 -0.95 -8.69
N CYS A 134 5.69 -1.82 -7.69
CA CYS A 134 7.00 -2.25 -7.19
C CYS A 134 7.58 -3.35 -8.10
N ILE A 135 8.20 -3.00 -9.22
CA ILE A 135 8.63 -3.98 -10.23
C ILE A 135 10.14 -4.13 -10.24
N LEU A 136 10.65 -5.36 -10.09
CA LEU A 136 12.07 -5.65 -10.23
C LEU A 136 12.48 -5.64 -11.72
N PRO A 137 13.73 -5.26 -12.06
CA PRO A 137 14.18 -5.23 -13.46
C PRO A 137 13.99 -6.53 -14.25
N GLU A 138 14.13 -7.68 -13.59
CA GLU A 138 13.91 -8.98 -14.25
C GLU A 138 12.43 -9.24 -14.54
N ASP A 139 11.54 -8.92 -13.60
CA ASP A 139 10.10 -9.09 -13.77
C ASP A 139 9.51 -8.08 -14.75
N LYS A 140 10.12 -6.88 -14.84
CA LYS A 140 9.77 -5.87 -15.83
C LYS A 140 9.82 -6.46 -17.24
N LYS A 141 10.89 -7.18 -17.59
CA LYS A 141 11.01 -7.86 -18.91
C LYS A 141 9.85 -8.83 -19.15
N LYS A 142 9.50 -9.64 -18.14
CA LYS A 142 8.38 -10.61 -18.23
C LYS A 142 7.03 -9.90 -18.45
N PHE A 143 6.84 -8.71 -17.87
CA PHE A 143 5.64 -7.90 -18.10
C PHE A 143 5.66 -7.22 -19.47
N GLU A 144 6.80 -6.68 -19.93
CA GLU A 144 6.95 -6.04 -21.24
C GLU A 144 6.68 -6.99 -22.41
N GLU A 145 6.95 -8.28 -22.23
CA GLU A 145 6.59 -9.32 -23.22
C GLU A 145 5.07 -9.51 -23.40
N ARG A 146 4.25 -9.03 -22.46
CA ARG A 146 2.82 -9.40 -22.35
C ARG A 146 1.87 -8.21 -22.19
N ALA A 147 2.36 -7.05 -21.79
CA ALA A 147 1.57 -5.84 -21.58
C ALA A 147 1.93 -4.76 -22.61
N ASP A 148 0.98 -3.90 -22.94
CA ASP A 148 1.17 -2.82 -23.92
C ASP A 148 2.07 -1.70 -23.39
N LEU A 149 2.09 -1.49 -22.06
CA LEU A 149 2.96 -0.50 -21.41
C LEU A 149 3.42 -0.98 -20.04
N VAL A 150 4.71 -0.86 -19.75
CA VAL A 150 5.25 -1.07 -18.40
C VAL A 150 6.07 0.15 -17.98
N PHE A 151 5.73 0.75 -16.84
CA PHE A 151 6.35 2.00 -16.38
C PHE A 151 6.53 2.03 -14.85
N SER A 152 7.48 2.86 -14.36
CA SER A 152 7.71 3.00 -12.91
C SER A 152 6.54 3.71 -12.25
N ILE A 153 6.27 3.41 -10.98
CA ILE A 153 5.26 4.16 -10.23
C ILE A 153 5.62 5.64 -10.09
N ASP A 154 6.92 5.97 -10.07
CA ASP A 154 7.39 7.35 -10.00
C ASP A 154 7.01 8.16 -11.26
N ASP A 155 6.81 7.49 -12.39
CA ASP A 155 6.53 8.11 -13.69
C ASP A 155 5.03 8.38 -13.93
N ILE A 156 4.17 7.99 -12.99
CA ILE A 156 2.71 8.15 -13.08
C ILE A 156 2.26 9.60 -13.38
N GLY A 157 2.99 10.61 -12.90
CA GLY A 157 2.71 12.01 -13.22
C GLY A 157 2.83 12.33 -14.71
N GLY A 158 3.70 11.62 -15.43
CA GLY A 158 3.92 11.76 -16.86
C GLY A 158 2.94 10.97 -17.72
N LEU A 159 2.09 10.13 -17.12
CA LEU A 159 1.11 9.30 -17.83
C LEU A 159 0.13 10.13 -18.66
N GLU A 160 -0.05 11.41 -18.30
CA GLU A 160 -0.79 12.39 -19.09
C GLU A 160 -0.39 12.42 -20.57
N ARG A 161 0.90 12.33 -20.88
CA ARG A 161 1.39 12.38 -22.26
C ARG A 161 0.91 11.18 -23.06
N PHE A 162 0.94 10.01 -22.43
CA PHE A 162 0.46 8.76 -23.02
C PHE A 162 -1.05 8.79 -23.23
N LEU A 163 -1.80 9.25 -22.22
CA LEU A 163 -3.27 9.32 -22.30
C LEU A 163 -3.72 10.30 -23.41
N ILE A 164 -2.99 11.40 -23.59
CA ILE A 164 -3.25 12.37 -24.67
C ILE A 164 -2.81 11.83 -26.04
N SER A 165 -1.64 11.19 -26.14
CA SER A 165 -1.11 10.71 -27.43
C SER A 165 -1.96 9.58 -28.01
N ASN A 166 -2.47 8.65 -27.20
CA ASN A 166 -3.37 7.60 -27.67
C ASN A 166 -4.71 8.11 -28.20
N ILE A 167 -5.11 9.33 -27.84
CA ILE A 167 -6.29 10.00 -28.39
C ILE A 167 -5.99 10.58 -29.79
N GLN A 168 -4.71 10.75 -30.16
CA GLN A 168 -4.32 11.40 -31.42
C GLN A 168 -3.48 10.55 -32.40
N TYR A 169 -2.56 9.67 -31.97
CA TYR A 169 -1.66 8.91 -32.87
C TYR A 169 -1.08 7.63 -32.22
N PRO A 170 -0.66 6.60 -33.00
CA PRO A 170 0.02 5.42 -32.49
C PRO A 170 1.37 5.81 -31.84
N ILE A 171 1.62 5.26 -30.65
CA ILE A 171 2.68 5.67 -29.73
C ILE A 171 4.07 5.30 -30.27
N SER A 172 4.89 6.31 -30.54
CA SER A 172 6.35 6.17 -30.53
C SER A 172 6.83 6.12 -29.08
N ASN A 173 7.78 5.24 -28.77
CA ASN A 173 8.46 4.96 -27.48
C ASN A 173 8.93 6.19 -26.65
N GLN A 174 8.02 7.04 -26.20
CA GLN A 174 8.31 8.11 -25.25
C GLN A 174 7.72 7.70 -23.90
N TYR A 175 8.59 7.17 -23.03
CA TYR A 175 8.23 6.87 -21.65
C TYR A 175 7.69 8.13 -20.96
N PRO A 176 6.68 8.01 -20.08
CA PRO A 176 6.27 9.12 -19.23
C PRO A 176 7.45 9.52 -18.36
N ILE A 177 7.92 10.77 -18.48
CA ILE A 177 8.93 11.34 -17.57
C ILE A 177 8.25 12.48 -16.84
N SER A 178 8.08 12.30 -15.53
CA SER A 178 7.63 13.34 -14.59
C SER A 178 8.82 13.82 -13.77
N ASN A 179 8.95 15.13 -13.60
CA ASN A 179 9.91 15.72 -12.64
C ASN A 179 9.30 15.89 -11.23
N GLU A 180 7.99 15.65 -11.07
CA GLU A 180 7.30 15.74 -9.78
C GLU A 180 7.22 14.36 -9.12
N GLN A 181 7.49 14.32 -7.80
CA GLN A 181 7.38 13.10 -7.01
C GLN A 181 5.92 12.63 -6.97
N TYR A 182 5.65 11.37 -7.34
CA TYR A 182 4.30 10.84 -7.47
C TYR A 182 3.44 10.93 -6.20
N LEU A 183 4.06 10.94 -5.02
CA LEU A 183 3.37 11.11 -3.74
C LEU A 183 2.75 12.51 -3.53
N SER A 184 3.08 13.48 -4.38
CA SER A 184 2.42 14.80 -4.40
C SER A 184 1.03 14.78 -5.03
N ILE A 185 0.71 13.75 -5.83
CA ILE A 185 -0.60 13.60 -6.47
C ILE A 185 -1.61 13.25 -5.38
N THR A 186 -2.54 14.14 -5.04
CA THR A 186 -3.61 13.85 -4.07
C THR A 186 -4.37 12.57 -4.46
N PRO A 187 -4.59 11.60 -3.55
CA PRO A 187 -5.21 10.34 -3.91
C PRO A 187 -6.74 10.46 -3.93
N GLN A 188 -7.39 9.64 -4.75
CA GLN A 188 -8.83 9.44 -4.68
C GLN A 188 -9.13 8.19 -3.85
N TYR A 189 -9.38 8.41 -2.56
CA TYR A 189 -9.65 7.33 -1.63
C TYR A 189 -10.86 6.49 -2.05
N GLN A 190 -10.70 5.17 -2.09
CA GLN A 190 -11.78 4.23 -2.40
C GLN A 190 -12.72 4.05 -1.20
N SER A 191 -12.16 4.04 0.02
CA SER A 191 -12.94 3.99 1.25
C SER A 191 -13.40 5.38 1.66
N LYS A 192 -14.57 5.44 2.32
CA LYS A 192 -15.17 6.66 2.89
C LYS A 192 -14.86 6.86 4.37
N TYR A 193 -14.20 5.90 5.02
CA TYR A 193 -13.96 5.90 6.46
C TYR A 193 -12.51 5.55 6.85
N SER A 194 -11.73 4.97 5.94
CA SER A 194 -10.37 4.53 6.18
C SER A 194 -9.44 5.04 5.08
N ALA A 195 -8.24 5.48 5.44
CA ALA A 195 -7.26 6.02 4.51
C ALA A 195 -5.85 5.52 4.80
N ASN A 196 -5.15 5.17 3.72
CA ASN A 196 -3.74 4.83 3.72
C ASN A 196 -2.92 6.02 3.22
N ILE A 197 -2.09 6.59 4.08
CA ILE A 197 -1.31 7.81 3.82
C ILE A 197 0.18 7.45 3.82
N PRO A 198 0.81 7.27 2.65
CA PRO A 198 2.26 7.17 2.56
C PRO A 198 2.88 8.43 3.12
N ILE A 199 3.73 8.35 4.13
CA ILE A 199 4.54 9.48 4.63
C ILE A 199 5.93 9.50 4.00
N MET A 200 6.32 8.41 3.35
CA MET A 200 7.60 8.25 2.67
C MET A 200 7.55 7.10 1.65
N THR A 201 8.58 7.01 0.80
CA THR A 201 8.80 5.89 -0.13
C THR A 201 10.29 5.53 -0.17
N GLY A 202 10.59 4.27 -0.51
CA GLY A 202 11.97 3.78 -0.58
C GLY A 202 12.52 3.36 0.78
N CYS A 203 13.72 2.77 0.80
CA CYS A 203 14.32 2.26 2.03
C CYS A 203 15.84 2.17 1.94
N ASP A 204 16.53 2.72 2.95
CA ASP A 204 17.99 2.76 3.02
C ASP A 204 18.59 1.66 3.92
N ASN A 205 17.80 0.66 4.33
CA ASN A 205 18.28 -0.42 5.21
C ASN A 205 19.04 -1.53 4.48
N PHE A 206 18.81 -1.73 3.17
CA PHE A 206 19.47 -2.75 2.35
C PHE A 206 19.55 -4.14 3.02
N CYS A 207 18.44 -4.62 3.61
CA CYS A 207 18.38 -5.98 4.13
C CYS A 207 18.62 -6.97 2.98
N THR A 208 19.41 -8.03 3.22
CA THR A 208 19.96 -8.87 2.14
C THR A 208 18.91 -9.60 1.32
N TYR A 209 17.70 -9.82 1.83
CA TYR A 209 16.57 -10.45 1.13
C TYR A 209 15.60 -9.45 0.50
N CYS A 210 15.72 -8.15 0.79
CA CYS A 210 14.68 -7.18 0.50
C CYS A 210 14.81 -6.58 -0.90
N ALA A 211 13.73 -6.65 -1.68
CA ALA A 211 13.66 -6.09 -3.03
C ALA A 211 13.35 -4.58 -3.05
N VAL A 212 12.93 -3.99 -1.92
CA VAL A 212 12.45 -2.59 -1.86
C VAL A 212 13.47 -1.58 -2.41
N PRO A 213 14.76 -1.58 -2.02
CA PRO A 213 15.71 -0.57 -2.50
C PRO A 213 15.88 -0.57 -4.03
N TYR A 214 15.65 -1.73 -4.66
CA TYR A 214 15.76 -1.93 -6.11
C TYR A 214 14.46 -1.64 -6.87
N THR A 215 13.34 -1.44 -6.17
CA THR A 215 12.02 -1.22 -6.79
C THR A 215 11.44 0.17 -6.47
N ARG A 216 11.70 0.71 -5.28
CA ARG A 216 11.25 2.04 -4.84
C ARG A 216 12.39 3.02 -4.59
N GLY A 217 13.64 2.60 -4.83
CA GLY A 217 14.81 3.44 -4.67
C GLY A 217 15.16 3.76 -3.22
N ARG A 218 15.96 4.81 -3.08
CA ARG A 218 16.40 5.37 -1.79
C ARG A 218 15.22 5.99 -1.04
N GLU A 219 15.39 6.09 0.26
CA GLU A 219 14.39 6.65 1.16
C GLU A 219 14.13 8.15 0.89
N VAL A 220 12.86 8.51 0.70
CA VAL A 220 12.41 9.89 0.51
C VAL A 220 11.17 10.13 1.37
N SER A 221 11.28 11.07 2.31
CA SER A 221 10.17 11.52 3.15
C SER A 221 9.31 12.56 2.41
N ARG A 222 8.00 12.49 2.60
CA ARG A 222 7.09 13.56 2.13
C ARG A 222 7.20 14.78 3.07
N PRO A 223 6.81 15.98 2.61
CA PRO A 223 6.79 17.17 3.44
C PRO A 223 5.72 17.02 4.52
N GLU A 224 6.06 17.44 5.73
CA GLU A 224 5.19 17.32 6.90
C GLU A 224 3.85 18.05 6.70
N GLU A 225 3.88 19.25 6.12
CA GLU A 225 2.69 20.07 5.86
C GLU A 225 1.69 19.37 4.94
N ASP A 226 2.18 18.70 3.88
CA ASP A 226 1.34 17.95 2.93
C ASP A 226 0.64 16.77 3.64
N ILE A 227 1.35 16.08 4.54
CA ILE A 227 0.79 14.98 5.33
C ILE A 227 -0.27 15.51 6.30
N LEU A 228 0.03 16.57 7.03
CA LEU A 228 -0.87 17.14 8.02
C LEU A 228 -2.16 17.68 7.38
N GLU A 229 -2.06 18.32 6.20
CA GLU A 229 -3.22 18.79 5.46
C GLU A 229 -4.07 17.63 4.92
N GLU A 230 -3.45 16.56 4.42
CA GLU A 230 -4.16 15.35 3.99
C GLU A 230 -4.91 14.70 5.16
N VAL A 231 -4.26 14.48 6.30
CA VAL A 231 -4.88 13.95 7.52
C VAL A 231 -6.03 14.85 7.99
N ARG A 232 -5.80 16.16 8.11
CA ARG A 232 -6.80 17.14 8.56
C ARG A 232 -8.04 17.11 7.67
N ASN A 233 -7.86 17.04 6.35
CA ASN A 233 -8.98 16.99 5.42
C ASN A 233 -9.76 15.68 5.50
N LEU A 234 -9.10 14.55 5.77
CA LEU A 234 -9.78 13.27 5.96
C LEU A 234 -10.57 13.22 7.26
N VAL A 235 -9.99 13.73 8.36
CA VAL A 235 -10.68 13.84 9.65
C VAL A 235 -11.92 14.73 9.51
N LYS A 236 -11.80 15.89 8.84
CA LYS A 236 -12.95 16.77 8.52
C LYS A 236 -14.04 16.07 7.70
N LYS A 237 -13.65 15.15 6.79
CA LYS A 237 -14.57 14.31 6.00
C LYS A 237 -15.17 13.14 6.80
N GLY A 238 -14.80 12.98 8.07
CA GLY A 238 -15.36 11.97 8.97
C GLY A 238 -14.64 10.62 8.95
N TYR A 239 -13.45 10.53 8.35
CA TYR A 239 -12.65 9.29 8.36
C TYR A 239 -12.35 8.88 9.80
N LYS A 240 -12.46 7.57 10.07
CA LYS A 240 -12.29 6.96 11.39
C LYS A 240 -10.97 6.25 11.55
N GLU A 241 -10.32 5.89 10.46
CA GLU A 241 -9.05 5.15 10.47
C GLU A 241 -8.08 5.80 9.49
N ILE A 242 -6.87 6.06 9.96
CA ILE A 242 -5.76 6.55 9.16
C ILE A 242 -4.55 5.64 9.43
N THR A 243 -3.96 5.12 8.38
CA THR A 243 -2.71 4.34 8.46
C THR A 243 -1.60 5.10 7.75
N LEU A 244 -0.56 5.48 8.49
CA LEU A 244 0.66 6.04 7.92
C LEU A 244 1.52 4.91 7.33
N LEU A 245 1.88 5.04 6.06
CA LEU A 245 2.63 4.04 5.31
C LEU A 245 4.06 4.50 4.99
N GLY A 246 4.96 3.52 4.92
CA GLY A 246 6.34 3.68 4.52
C GLY A 246 7.01 2.31 4.48
N GLN A 247 8.21 2.20 3.91
CA GLN A 247 8.97 0.95 3.97
C GLN A 247 9.87 0.86 5.22
N ASN A 248 10.13 2.01 5.86
CA ASN A 248 10.69 2.12 7.20
C ASN A 248 10.11 3.36 7.91
N VAL A 249 8.87 3.30 8.40
CA VAL A 249 8.13 4.52 8.81
C VAL A 249 8.82 5.33 9.91
N ASN A 250 9.49 4.66 10.84
CA ASN A 250 10.15 5.30 11.97
C ASN A 250 11.56 5.83 11.63
N SER A 251 11.96 5.82 10.35
CA SER A 251 13.05 6.66 9.86
C SER A 251 12.58 7.91 9.10
N TYR A 252 11.28 8.21 9.11
CA TYR A 252 10.77 9.46 8.55
C TYR A 252 11.53 10.68 9.09
N GLY A 253 11.98 11.51 8.17
CA GLY A 253 12.78 12.71 8.46
C GLY A 253 14.28 12.46 8.67
N ILE A 254 14.72 11.21 8.84
CA ILE A 254 16.14 10.90 9.00
C ILE A 254 16.85 10.99 7.66
N ARG A 255 17.85 11.87 7.57
CA ARG A 255 18.78 11.89 6.43
C ARG A 255 20.01 11.05 6.75
N ARG A 256 20.13 9.88 6.14
CA ARG A 256 21.36 9.09 6.21
C ARG A 256 22.39 9.68 5.23
N SER A 257 23.43 10.31 5.77
CA SER A 257 24.53 10.86 4.97
C SER A 257 25.25 9.74 4.20
N GLY A 258 25.27 9.83 2.85
CA GLY A 258 26.13 9.01 1.97
C GLY A 258 25.39 7.94 1.14
N GLY A 259 25.68 7.74 -0.15
CA GLY A 259 26.60 8.42 -1.06
C GLY A 259 26.20 8.10 -2.51
N THR A 260 26.86 8.75 -3.46
CA THR A 260 26.91 8.34 -4.87
C THR A 260 27.72 7.06 -4.96
N GLY A 261 27.13 5.94 -5.36
CA GLY A 261 27.88 4.70 -5.53
C GLY A 261 27.04 3.58 -6.14
N GLU A 262 27.62 2.87 -7.10
CA GLU A 262 27.10 1.60 -7.60
C GLU A 262 26.87 0.63 -6.44
N ILE A 263 25.65 0.09 -6.34
CA ILE A 263 25.31 -0.91 -5.33
C ILE A 263 25.05 -2.22 -6.07
N GLY A 264 25.98 -3.18 -5.93
CA GLY A 264 25.86 -4.50 -6.54
C GLY A 264 25.95 -4.52 -8.07
N GLY A 265 26.60 -3.52 -8.69
CA GLY A 265 26.71 -3.38 -10.14
C GLY A 265 25.47 -2.77 -10.82
N VAL A 266 24.52 -2.25 -10.03
CA VAL A 266 23.34 -1.55 -10.53
C VAL A 266 23.47 -0.07 -10.20
N ASN A 267 23.47 0.77 -11.23
CA ASN A 267 23.30 2.22 -11.08
C ASN A 267 21.89 2.48 -10.57
N ILE A 268 21.75 2.84 -9.29
CA ILE A 268 20.48 3.31 -8.72
C ILE A 268 20.40 4.81 -9.03
N PRO A 269 19.44 5.26 -9.86
CA PRO A 269 19.28 6.68 -10.14
C PRO A 269 19.00 7.44 -8.83
N THR A 270 19.72 8.55 -8.63
CA THR A 270 19.39 9.52 -7.60
C THR A 270 18.14 10.27 -8.08
N ASN A 271 16.98 10.06 -7.44
CA ASN A 271 15.79 10.85 -7.76
C ASN A 271 15.92 12.25 -7.10
N PRO A 272 15.24 13.29 -7.63
CA PRO A 272 15.83 14.58 -7.90
C PRO A 272 16.02 15.37 -6.61
N THR A 273 17.00 16.26 -6.66
CA THR A 273 17.37 17.29 -5.68
C THR A 273 16.28 18.34 -5.43
N ASN A 274 14.99 17.96 -5.39
CA ASN A 274 13.92 18.90 -5.10
C ASN A 274 14.01 19.33 -3.62
N PRO A 275 14.35 20.60 -3.32
CA PRO A 275 14.61 21.07 -1.96
C PRO A 275 13.39 20.94 -1.04
N LYS A 276 12.19 20.85 -1.61
CA LYS A 276 10.93 20.74 -0.87
C LYS A 276 10.79 19.41 -0.10
N TYR A 277 11.60 18.41 -0.42
CA TYR A 277 11.59 17.08 0.21
C TYR A 277 12.86 16.80 1.04
N LEU A 278 13.65 17.84 1.33
CA LEU A 278 14.90 17.73 2.09
C LEU A 278 14.66 18.13 3.56
N THR A 279 14.77 17.18 4.49
CA THR A 279 14.78 17.46 5.94
C THR A 279 16.11 17.05 6.61
N ASN A 280 16.26 17.42 7.89
CA ASN A 280 17.52 17.65 8.59
C ASN A 280 18.11 16.34 9.18
N PRO A 281 19.40 15.99 8.98
CA PRO A 281 19.96 14.68 9.34
C PRO A 281 19.98 14.27 10.81
N GLU A 282 19.82 15.18 11.76
CA GLU A 282 20.28 14.93 13.14
C GLU A 282 19.16 14.58 14.14
N ASN A 283 17.91 14.40 13.71
CA ASN A 283 16.82 14.22 14.68
C ASN A 283 15.88 13.04 14.37
N ASN A 284 15.99 11.99 15.18
CA ASN A 284 14.94 10.97 15.34
C ASN A 284 13.62 11.57 15.87
N SER A 285 13.63 12.85 16.26
CA SER A 285 12.47 13.61 16.71
C SER A 285 11.52 14.00 15.58
N GLU A 286 11.90 13.92 14.30
CA GLU A 286 11.02 14.35 13.20
C GLU A 286 9.80 13.44 13.06
N PHE A 287 9.99 12.11 13.11
CA PHE A 287 8.86 11.18 13.08
C PHE A 287 7.91 11.39 14.26
N VAL A 288 8.44 11.38 15.50
CA VAL A 288 7.61 11.61 16.70
C VAL A 288 6.98 13.01 16.67
N GLY A 289 7.66 14.02 16.13
CA GLY A 289 7.14 15.37 15.92
C GLY A 289 5.92 15.41 15.00
N LEU A 290 5.99 14.72 13.84
CA LEU A 290 4.85 14.54 12.95
C LEU A 290 3.69 13.86 13.68
N LEU A 291 3.97 12.77 14.43
CA LEU A 291 2.92 12.05 15.16
C LEU A 291 2.24 12.92 16.22
N LYS A 292 3.02 13.71 16.98
CA LYS A 292 2.51 14.67 17.97
C LYS A 292 1.58 15.70 17.33
N LYS A 293 1.91 16.22 16.15
CA LYS A 293 1.06 17.17 15.41
C LYS A 293 -0.23 16.52 14.89
N ILE A 294 -0.16 15.26 14.45
CA ILE A 294 -1.35 14.49 14.07
C ILE A 294 -2.25 14.25 15.30
N ASP A 295 -1.67 13.92 16.46
CA ASP A 295 -2.40 13.63 17.71
C ASP A 295 -3.07 14.86 18.33
N GLN A 296 -2.67 16.07 17.91
CA GLN A 296 -3.31 17.33 18.30
C GLN A 296 -4.58 17.65 17.50
N LEU A 297 -4.84 16.94 16.40
CA LEU A 297 -6.05 17.17 15.60
C LEU A 297 -7.30 16.71 16.36
N GLU A 298 -8.32 17.56 16.39
CA GLU A 298 -9.60 17.21 16.99
C GLU A 298 -10.35 16.17 16.15
N GLY A 299 -11.07 15.27 16.81
CA GLY A 299 -11.95 14.30 16.17
C GLY A 299 -12.00 12.98 16.91
N ASN A 300 -12.79 12.03 16.40
CA ASN A 300 -12.81 10.66 16.90
C ASN A 300 -12.39 9.72 15.77
N PHE A 301 -11.08 9.52 15.68
CA PHE A 301 -10.43 8.68 14.68
C PHE A 301 -9.22 7.98 15.30
N TRP A 302 -8.80 6.90 14.66
CA TRP A 302 -7.64 6.11 15.01
C TRP A 302 -6.52 6.31 14.00
N VAL A 303 -5.30 6.36 14.51
CA VAL A 303 -4.08 6.38 13.71
C VAL A 303 -3.24 5.14 13.98
N ARG A 304 -2.67 4.57 12.92
CA ARG A 304 -1.69 3.47 12.95
C ARG A 304 -0.54 3.76 12.02
N PHE A 305 0.54 3.02 12.20
CA PHE A 305 1.66 2.95 11.27
C PHE A 305 2.28 1.55 11.31
N TYR A 306 2.83 1.12 10.18
CA TYR A 306 3.43 -0.21 10.02
C TYR A 306 4.86 -0.12 9.52
N SER A 307 5.55 -1.25 9.43
CA SER A 307 6.91 -1.32 8.88
C SER A 307 7.93 -0.51 9.69
N ASN A 308 7.87 -0.60 11.02
CA ASN A 308 8.93 -0.08 11.88
C ASN A 308 10.21 -0.89 11.70
N HIS A 309 11.39 -0.28 11.77
CA HIS A 309 12.64 -1.01 11.92
C HIS A 309 13.09 -0.99 13.40
N PRO A 310 13.46 -2.14 14.01
CA PRO A 310 13.85 -2.20 15.42
C PRO A 310 14.96 -1.22 15.83
N LYS A 311 15.97 -1.05 14.97
CA LYS A 311 17.08 -0.11 15.21
C LYS A 311 16.64 1.36 15.37
N ASP A 312 15.52 1.74 14.73
CA ASP A 312 15.02 3.11 14.68
C ASP A 312 13.87 3.30 15.71
N PHE A 313 13.61 2.32 16.59
CA PHE A 313 12.50 2.36 17.55
C PHE A 313 12.93 3.02 18.86
N SER A 314 12.69 4.32 18.99
CA SER A 314 13.19 5.14 20.10
C SER A 314 12.34 5.06 21.37
N ASP A 315 12.94 5.39 22.52
CA ASP A 315 12.21 5.51 23.79
C ASP A 315 11.19 6.65 23.74
N GLU A 316 11.49 7.74 23.02
CA GLU A 316 10.57 8.86 22.79
C GLU A 316 9.30 8.41 22.06
N LEU A 317 9.42 7.51 21.08
CA LEU A 317 8.27 6.95 20.38
C LEU A 317 7.40 6.12 21.33
N ILE A 318 8.01 5.31 22.21
CA ILE A 318 7.25 4.55 23.22
C ILE A 318 6.51 5.49 24.17
N ASP A 319 7.18 6.54 24.64
CA ASP A 319 6.59 7.55 25.51
C ASP A 319 5.42 8.30 24.87
N PHE A 320 5.56 8.67 23.60
CA PHE A 320 4.49 9.27 22.85
C PHE A 320 3.27 8.34 22.73
N LEU A 321 3.49 7.09 22.30
CA LEU A 321 2.41 6.12 22.10
C LEU A 321 1.66 5.80 23.39
N ALA A 322 2.33 5.81 24.55
CA ALA A 322 1.70 5.54 25.84
C ALA A 322 0.68 6.60 26.28
N HIS A 323 0.78 7.81 25.75
CA HIS A 323 -0.06 8.96 26.15
C HIS A 323 -0.92 9.50 25.01
N SER A 324 -0.81 8.91 23.81
CA SER A 324 -1.50 9.40 22.62
C SER A 324 -3.02 9.20 22.73
N LYS A 325 -3.76 10.15 22.16
CA LYS A 325 -5.23 10.10 22.10
C LYS A 325 -5.74 9.31 20.90
N HIS A 326 -5.05 9.41 19.77
CA HIS A 326 -5.48 8.88 18.48
C HIS A 326 -4.70 7.65 18.03
N PHE A 327 -3.43 7.54 18.41
CA PHE A 327 -2.60 6.41 18.00
C PHE A 327 -2.98 5.16 18.78
N CYS A 328 -3.29 4.10 18.05
CA CYS A 328 -3.68 2.86 18.66
C CYS A 328 -2.49 2.20 19.37
N HIS A 329 -2.73 1.53 20.50
CA HIS A 329 -1.77 0.66 21.17
C HIS A 329 -1.53 -0.62 20.35
N TYR A 330 -0.98 -0.43 19.15
CA TYR A 330 -0.67 -1.43 18.16
C TYR A 330 0.73 -1.12 17.63
N ILE A 331 1.66 -2.06 17.81
CA ILE A 331 3.02 -1.94 17.31
C ILE A 331 3.32 -3.16 16.44
N HIS A 332 3.68 -2.88 15.19
CA HIS A 332 4.22 -3.88 14.28
C HIS A 332 5.73 -3.70 14.19
N LEU A 333 6.49 -4.65 14.74
CA LEU A 333 7.94 -4.60 14.86
C LEU A 333 8.56 -5.86 14.25
N PRO A 334 9.04 -5.84 13.00
CA PRO A 334 9.53 -7.01 12.29
C PRO A 334 10.86 -7.55 12.84
N LEU A 335 10.82 -8.75 13.42
CA LEU A 335 11.96 -9.49 13.98
C LEU A 335 12.80 -10.13 12.89
N GLN A 336 12.15 -10.73 11.90
CA GLN A 336 12.68 -11.54 10.80
C GLN A 336 13.26 -12.89 11.24
N SER A 337 14.17 -12.90 12.20
CA SER A 337 14.72 -14.10 12.83
C SER A 337 15.06 -13.79 14.29
N GLY A 338 15.00 -14.80 15.16
CA GLY A 338 15.44 -14.70 16.55
C GLY A 338 16.87 -15.20 16.79
N ASP A 339 17.64 -15.46 15.74
CA ASP A 339 19.03 -15.89 15.82
C ASP A 339 20.00 -14.79 15.36
N ASP A 340 20.97 -14.44 16.19
CA ASP A 340 21.87 -13.30 15.93
C ASP A 340 22.72 -13.46 14.68
N GLU A 341 23.14 -14.69 14.33
CA GLU A 341 23.91 -14.93 13.11
C GLU A 341 23.04 -14.81 11.85
N ILE A 342 21.79 -15.29 11.90
CA ILE A 342 20.84 -15.09 10.80
C ILE A 342 20.46 -13.60 10.67
N ILE A 343 20.18 -12.91 11.76
CA ILE A 343 19.90 -11.46 11.77
C ILE A 343 21.08 -10.70 11.13
N LYS A 344 22.32 -11.05 11.47
CA LYS A 344 23.52 -10.47 10.85
C LYS A 344 23.61 -10.77 9.35
N LYS A 345 23.39 -12.02 8.92
CA LYS A 345 23.34 -12.39 7.49
C LYS A 345 22.21 -11.67 6.72
N MET A 346 21.13 -11.31 7.41
CA MET A 346 20.04 -10.50 6.89
C MET A 346 20.39 -9.02 6.71
N ASN A 347 21.60 -8.60 7.11
CA ASN A 347 22.04 -7.21 7.21
C ASN A 347 21.09 -6.37 8.09
N ARG A 348 20.74 -6.92 9.26
CA ARG A 348 19.98 -6.24 10.31
C ARG A 348 20.94 -5.84 11.42
N HIS A 349 20.88 -4.58 11.84
CA HIS A 349 21.80 -4.01 12.84
C HIS A 349 21.19 -4.03 14.25
N TYR A 350 20.76 -5.22 14.70
CA TYR A 350 20.33 -5.46 16.08
C TYR A 350 20.55 -6.93 16.45
N THR A 351 20.42 -7.27 17.73
CA THR A 351 20.39 -8.66 18.23
C THR A 351 19.01 -9.04 18.76
N ALA A 352 18.77 -10.33 18.94
CA ALA A 352 17.56 -10.84 19.61
C ALA A 352 17.41 -10.26 21.02
N LYS A 353 18.52 -10.05 21.74
CA LYS A 353 18.49 -9.38 23.05
C LYS A 353 18.01 -7.93 22.93
N GLN A 354 18.59 -7.13 22.03
CA GLN A 354 18.17 -5.73 21.84
C GLN A 354 16.70 -5.64 21.42
N TYR A 355 16.24 -6.55 20.56
CA TYR A 355 14.83 -6.66 20.20
C TYR A 355 13.95 -6.92 21.42
N LEU A 356 14.30 -7.89 22.27
CA LEU A 356 13.57 -8.21 23.50
C LEU A 356 13.58 -7.05 24.52
N ASP A 357 14.67 -6.29 24.58
CA ASP A 357 14.77 -5.10 25.43
C ASP A 357 13.74 -4.04 24.98
N ILE A 358 13.58 -3.80 23.67
CA ILE A 358 12.55 -2.91 23.11
C ILE A 358 11.15 -3.40 23.48
N ILE A 359 10.87 -4.70 23.28
CA ILE A 359 9.57 -5.29 23.65
C ILE A 359 9.26 -5.10 25.14
N THR A 360 10.26 -5.27 26.00
CA THR A 360 10.12 -5.09 27.45
C THR A 360 9.75 -3.65 27.78
N LYS A 361 10.44 -2.67 27.18
CA LYS A 361 10.11 -1.24 27.36
C LYS A 361 8.68 -0.92 26.91
N ILE A 362 8.26 -1.43 25.75
CA ILE A 362 6.89 -1.28 25.24
C ILE A 362 5.88 -1.84 26.24
N ARG A 363 6.05 -3.09 26.69
CA ARG A 363 5.11 -3.75 27.62
C ARG A 363 5.03 -3.05 28.98
N ASN A 364 6.14 -2.47 29.45
CA ASN A 364 6.18 -1.73 30.71
C ASN A 364 5.40 -0.41 30.64
N LYS A 365 5.45 0.30 29.50
CA LYS A 365 4.74 1.58 29.33
C LYS A 365 3.32 1.43 28.76
N ILE A 366 3.08 0.38 27.96
CA ILE A 366 1.83 0.14 27.22
C ILE A 366 1.42 -1.33 27.40
N SER A 367 0.92 -1.64 28.59
CA SER A 367 0.66 -3.04 29.01
C SER A 367 -0.37 -3.78 28.14
N ASP A 368 -1.32 -3.06 27.56
CA ASP A 368 -2.37 -3.57 26.67
C ASP A 368 -1.98 -3.56 25.17
N CYS A 369 -0.74 -3.18 24.85
CA CYS A 369 -0.29 -3.07 23.46
C CYS A 369 -0.44 -4.39 22.70
N THR A 370 -1.09 -4.32 21.53
CA THR A 370 -1.04 -5.42 20.57
C THR A 370 0.32 -5.38 19.86
N ILE A 371 1.06 -6.48 19.92
CA ILE A 371 2.39 -6.56 19.29
C ILE A 371 2.36 -7.60 18.18
N THR A 372 2.80 -7.18 16.99
CA THR A 372 2.90 -8.05 15.81
C THR A 372 4.27 -7.96 15.16
N THR A 373 4.62 -8.93 14.34
CA THR A 373 5.96 -9.02 13.74
C THR A 373 5.95 -9.80 12.41
N ASP A 374 7.05 -9.78 11.68
CA ASP A 374 7.32 -10.67 10.55
C ASP A 374 8.47 -11.63 10.91
N VAL A 375 8.39 -12.86 10.38
CA VAL A 375 9.45 -13.87 10.48
C VAL A 375 9.66 -14.49 9.10
N ILE A 376 10.92 -14.67 8.71
CA ILE A 376 11.34 -15.40 7.50
C ILE A 376 11.96 -16.71 7.95
N VAL A 377 11.37 -17.84 7.57
CA VAL A 377 11.92 -19.17 7.85
C VAL A 377 12.68 -19.72 6.64
N GLY A 378 13.75 -20.47 6.92
CA GLY A 378 14.63 -21.08 5.94
C GLY A 378 15.43 -20.06 5.14
N PHE A 379 15.89 -18.99 5.79
CA PHE A 379 16.89 -18.11 5.20
C PHE A 379 18.15 -18.92 4.82
N PRO A 380 18.91 -18.56 3.76
CA PRO A 380 20.07 -19.32 3.32
C PRO A 380 21.06 -19.64 4.46
N GLY A 381 21.33 -20.93 4.69
CA GLY A 381 22.17 -21.42 5.78
C GLY A 381 21.54 -21.40 7.17
N GLU A 382 20.21 -21.33 7.31
CA GLU A 382 19.51 -21.42 8.61
C GLU A 382 19.40 -22.87 9.10
N THR A 383 20.10 -23.17 10.20
CA THR A 383 20.07 -24.49 10.85
C THR A 383 18.83 -24.66 11.74
N GLU A 384 18.57 -25.91 12.16
CA GLU A 384 17.49 -26.22 13.09
C GLU A 384 17.66 -25.50 14.45
N GLU A 385 18.88 -25.35 14.95
CA GLU A 385 19.16 -24.65 16.20
C GLU A 385 18.81 -23.14 16.10
N GLN A 386 19.17 -22.51 14.99
CA GLN A 386 18.87 -21.10 14.73
C GLN A 386 17.35 -20.87 14.57
N PHE A 387 16.67 -21.82 13.92
CA PHE A 387 15.20 -21.82 13.89
C PHE A 387 14.61 -21.94 15.31
N LYS A 388 15.14 -22.84 16.17
CA LYS A 388 14.72 -22.97 17.57
C LYS A 388 14.96 -21.68 18.38
N ASN A 389 16.01 -20.92 18.09
CA ASN A 389 16.21 -19.61 18.71
C ASN A 389 15.09 -18.62 18.34
N THR A 390 14.63 -18.64 17.08
CA THR A 390 13.44 -17.89 16.66
C THR A 390 12.18 -18.31 17.43
N VAL A 391 11.96 -19.62 17.60
CA VAL A 391 10.83 -20.14 18.42
C VAL A 391 10.87 -19.56 19.83
N LYS A 392 12.03 -19.62 20.52
CA LYS A 392 12.20 -19.09 21.89
C LYS A 392 11.83 -17.61 21.99
N VAL A 393 12.21 -16.78 21.01
CA VAL A 393 11.86 -15.36 20.99
C VAL A 393 10.35 -15.17 20.85
N LEU A 394 9.70 -15.92 19.93
CA LEU A 394 8.26 -15.84 19.72
C LEU A 394 7.46 -16.26 20.97
N GLU A 395 7.87 -17.34 21.62
CA GLU A 395 7.27 -17.82 22.87
C GLU A 395 7.44 -16.81 24.01
N LYS A 396 8.64 -16.23 24.14
CA LYS A 396 8.96 -15.24 25.18
C LYS A 396 8.15 -13.95 25.01
N VAL A 397 7.97 -13.47 23.78
CA VAL A 397 7.22 -12.24 23.51
C VAL A 397 5.70 -12.46 23.59
N GLY A 398 5.22 -13.62 23.12
CA GLY A 398 3.79 -13.91 23.08
C GLY A 398 3.02 -12.96 22.14
N PHE A 399 3.42 -12.92 20.87
CA PHE A 399 2.84 -12.04 19.86
C PHE A 399 1.34 -12.28 19.64
N ASP A 400 0.66 -11.21 19.23
CA ASP A 400 -0.75 -11.20 18.84
C ASP A 400 -0.97 -11.56 17.36
N MET A 401 0.08 -11.44 16.54
CA MET A 401 0.12 -11.86 15.15
C MET A 401 1.58 -11.97 14.69
N VAL A 402 1.91 -12.98 13.89
CA VAL A 402 3.21 -13.10 13.22
C VAL A 402 2.95 -13.37 11.73
N PHE A 403 3.50 -12.52 10.86
CA PHE A 403 3.52 -12.78 9.42
C PHE A 403 4.69 -13.71 9.10
N ILE A 404 4.41 -15.00 8.94
CA ILE A 404 5.43 -16.02 8.71
C ILE A 404 5.56 -16.28 7.21
N SER A 405 6.73 -15.98 6.66
CA SER A 405 7.06 -16.19 5.25
C SER A 405 8.16 -17.24 5.11
N GLU A 406 8.07 -18.08 4.09
CA GLU A 406 9.21 -18.89 3.65
C GLU A 406 10.16 -17.98 2.87
N TYR A 407 11.47 -18.14 3.08
CA TYR A 407 12.46 -17.46 2.25
C TYR A 407 12.26 -17.83 0.77
N SER A 408 12.17 -16.81 -0.08
CA SER A 408 12.10 -16.93 -1.53
C SER A 408 13.09 -15.94 -2.14
N PRO A 409 14.03 -16.40 -2.99
CA PRO A 409 15.05 -15.54 -3.57
C PRO A 409 14.41 -14.46 -4.45
N ARG A 410 15.01 -13.27 -4.43
CA ARG A 410 14.60 -12.13 -5.25
C ARG A 410 15.76 -11.66 -6.08
N SER A 411 15.55 -11.58 -7.39
CA SER A 411 16.56 -11.14 -8.35
C SER A 411 17.20 -9.82 -7.91
N GLY A 412 18.52 -9.76 -8.00
CA GLY A 412 19.32 -8.60 -7.60
C GLY A 412 19.65 -8.47 -6.10
N THR A 413 18.96 -9.21 -5.21
CA THR A 413 19.24 -9.12 -3.77
C THR A 413 20.50 -9.90 -3.37
N PRO A 414 21.26 -9.46 -2.34
CA PRO A 414 22.44 -10.20 -1.87
C PRO A 414 22.13 -11.64 -1.44
N ALA A 415 20.99 -11.88 -0.79
CA ALA A 415 20.58 -13.21 -0.34
C ALA A 415 20.31 -14.16 -1.51
N ALA A 416 19.86 -13.66 -2.67
CA ALA A 416 19.66 -14.49 -3.85
C ALA A 416 20.97 -15.07 -4.43
N LYS A 417 22.12 -14.49 -4.06
CA LYS A 417 23.46 -15.01 -4.43
C LYS A 417 24.03 -15.98 -3.39
N MET A 418 23.39 -16.10 -2.22
CA MET A 418 23.79 -17.06 -1.19
C MET A 418 23.36 -18.47 -1.59
N LYS A 419 24.11 -19.48 -1.13
CA LYS A 419 23.70 -20.88 -1.28
C LYS A 419 22.50 -21.15 -0.38
N ASP A 420 21.33 -21.35 -0.97
CA ASP A 420 20.11 -21.78 -0.28
C ASP A 420 20.13 -23.31 -0.13
N ASP A 421 20.50 -23.77 1.06
CA ASP A 421 20.64 -25.18 1.43
C ASP A 421 19.49 -25.70 2.30
N VAL A 422 18.45 -24.88 2.55
CA VAL A 422 17.27 -25.28 3.30
C VAL A 422 16.19 -25.80 2.33
N PRO A 423 15.80 -27.09 2.38
CA PRO A 423 14.79 -27.65 1.48
C PRO A 423 13.43 -26.95 1.63
N HIS A 424 12.69 -26.80 0.52
CA HIS A 424 11.36 -26.18 0.53
C HIS A 424 10.39 -26.87 1.50
N GLU A 425 10.42 -28.20 1.61
CA GLU A 425 9.61 -28.95 2.57
C GLU A 425 9.92 -28.56 4.02
N GLU A 426 11.20 -28.33 4.34
CA GLU A 426 11.63 -27.88 5.67
C GLU A 426 11.14 -26.46 5.96
N LYS A 427 11.21 -25.54 4.98
CA LYS A 427 10.63 -24.19 5.10
C LYS A 427 9.14 -24.25 5.40
N GLY A 428 8.41 -25.11 4.68
CA GLY A 428 6.98 -25.36 4.89
C GLY A 428 6.68 -25.90 6.29
N SER A 429 7.46 -26.88 6.75
CA SER A 429 7.35 -27.46 8.09
C SER A 429 7.61 -26.43 9.20
N ARG A 430 8.70 -25.66 9.10
CA ARG A 430 9.05 -24.58 10.04
C ARG A 430 7.94 -23.52 10.12
N LYS A 431 7.41 -23.08 8.99
CA LYS A 431 6.31 -22.11 8.94
C LYS A 431 5.03 -22.66 9.59
N LYS A 432 4.67 -23.91 9.26
CA LYS A 432 3.50 -24.56 9.84
C LYS A 432 3.64 -24.68 11.36
N TYR A 433 4.81 -25.08 11.84
CA TYR A 433 5.10 -25.17 13.28
C TYR A 433 4.96 -23.81 13.97
N LEU A 434 5.58 -22.74 13.44
CA LEU A 434 5.42 -21.40 14.02
C LEU A 434 3.97 -20.93 14.04
N ASN A 435 3.17 -21.24 13.02
CA ASN A 435 1.77 -20.84 12.96
C ASN A 435 0.89 -21.63 13.94
N ASP A 436 0.95 -22.96 13.87
CA ASP A 436 0.00 -23.85 14.53
C ASP A 436 0.36 -24.10 15.99
N GLU A 437 1.66 -24.18 16.31
CA GLU A 437 2.13 -24.59 17.64
C GLU A 437 2.58 -23.42 18.51
N VAL A 438 3.10 -22.35 17.91
CA VAL A 438 3.63 -21.20 18.66
C VAL A 438 2.62 -20.05 18.66
N LEU A 439 2.29 -19.53 17.48
CA LEU A 439 1.42 -18.37 17.32
C LEU A 439 -0.01 -18.66 17.79
N ALA A 440 -0.62 -19.77 17.36
CA ALA A 440 -2.01 -20.07 17.74
C ALA A 440 -2.21 -20.12 19.27
N LYS A 441 -1.20 -20.60 20.02
CA LYS A 441 -1.19 -20.62 21.49
C LYS A 441 -1.06 -19.21 22.08
N SER A 442 -0.13 -18.40 21.59
CA SER A 442 0.05 -17.02 22.10
C SER A 442 -1.17 -16.14 21.82
N VAL A 443 -1.74 -16.22 20.61
CA VAL A 443 -2.90 -15.43 20.22
C VAL A 443 -4.14 -15.84 21.01
N LEU A 444 -4.39 -17.14 21.20
CA LEU A 444 -5.51 -17.59 22.02
C LEU A 444 -5.37 -17.11 23.46
N LYS A 445 -4.16 -17.22 24.04
CA LYS A 445 -3.87 -16.72 25.40
C LYS A 445 -4.15 -15.23 25.52
N ASN A 446 -3.74 -14.42 24.53
CA ASN A 446 -3.97 -12.98 24.55
C ASN A 446 -5.45 -12.63 24.33
N ASN A 447 -6.11 -13.28 23.38
CA ASN A 447 -7.52 -13.03 23.08
C ASN A 447 -8.44 -13.40 24.27
N LYS A 448 -8.13 -14.47 25.00
CA LYS A 448 -8.87 -14.84 26.22
C LYS A 448 -8.88 -13.75 27.29
N LYS A 449 -7.85 -12.90 27.37
CA LYS A 449 -7.79 -11.75 28.30
C LYS A 449 -8.85 -10.68 28.00
N LEU A 450 -9.47 -10.73 26.81
CA LEU A 450 -10.49 -9.78 26.40
C LEU A 450 -11.90 -10.24 26.75
N ILE A 451 -12.11 -11.53 27.04
CA ILE A 451 -13.44 -12.04 27.41
C ILE A 451 -13.96 -11.28 28.65
N GLY A 452 -15.21 -10.83 28.56
CA GLY A 452 -15.88 -10.02 29.58
C GLY A 452 -15.62 -8.52 29.47
N LYS A 453 -14.58 -8.08 28.74
CA LYS A 453 -14.28 -6.66 28.53
C LYS A 453 -15.16 -6.08 27.42
N THR A 454 -15.40 -4.77 27.50
CA THR A 454 -16.06 -4.00 26.45
C THR A 454 -15.02 -3.29 25.61
N GLU A 455 -14.89 -3.69 24.36
CA GLU A 455 -13.92 -3.15 23.41
C GLU A 455 -14.61 -2.19 22.43
N LYS A 456 -13.94 -1.08 22.13
CA LYS A 456 -14.34 -0.22 21.00
C LYS A 456 -13.83 -0.85 19.71
N ILE A 457 -14.72 -1.02 18.73
CA ILE A 457 -14.39 -1.59 17.42
C ILE A 457 -14.86 -0.68 16.28
N LEU A 458 -14.16 -0.71 15.16
CA LEU A 458 -14.56 -0.07 13.90
C LEU A 458 -15.18 -1.12 12.97
N ILE A 459 -16.46 -0.96 12.62
CA ILE A 459 -17.16 -1.86 11.69
C ILE A 459 -16.61 -1.66 10.28
N TYR A 460 -16.23 -2.75 9.60
CA TYR A 460 -15.66 -2.68 8.25
C TYR A 460 -16.39 -3.53 7.22
N LYS A 461 -17.19 -4.52 7.65
CA LYS A 461 -18.00 -5.35 6.74
C LYS A 461 -19.13 -6.09 7.46
N LYS A 462 -19.99 -6.75 6.68
CA LYS A 462 -20.75 -7.93 7.10
C LYS A 462 -20.06 -9.20 6.61
N ASP A 463 -20.10 -10.27 7.41
CA ASP A 463 -19.67 -11.59 6.95
C ASP A 463 -20.75 -12.29 6.11
N LYS A 464 -20.42 -13.46 5.57
CA LYS A 464 -21.32 -14.25 4.71
C LYS A 464 -22.64 -14.66 5.38
N ASN A 465 -22.70 -14.64 6.71
CA ASN A 465 -23.89 -14.97 7.49
C ASN A 465 -24.65 -13.71 7.91
N GLY A 466 -24.26 -12.53 7.44
CA GLY A 466 -24.90 -11.26 7.74
C GLY A 466 -24.47 -10.60 9.05
N PHE A 467 -23.56 -11.22 9.83
CA PHE A 467 -23.08 -10.61 11.07
C PHE A 467 -22.14 -9.44 10.77
N TRP A 468 -22.27 -8.37 11.55
CA TRP A 468 -21.31 -7.27 11.51
C TRP A 468 -19.95 -7.72 12.02
N VAL A 469 -18.90 -7.31 11.33
CA VAL A 469 -17.51 -7.56 11.73
C VAL A 469 -16.80 -6.21 11.85
N GLY A 470 -16.20 -5.99 13.01
CA GLY A 470 -15.34 -4.84 13.26
C GLY A 470 -13.94 -5.24 13.70
N LYS A 471 -13.05 -4.25 13.77
CA LYS A 471 -11.69 -4.41 14.29
C LYS A 471 -11.50 -3.59 15.54
N THR A 472 -10.84 -4.16 16.55
CA THR A 472 -10.35 -3.39 17.71
C THR A 472 -9.24 -2.42 17.27
N ALA A 473 -8.82 -1.52 18.17
CA ALA A 473 -7.65 -0.67 17.97
C ALA A 473 -6.36 -1.49 17.67
N GLY A 474 -6.29 -2.72 18.20
CA GLY A 474 -5.23 -3.70 17.96
C GLY A 474 -5.44 -4.57 16.72
N LEU A 475 -6.33 -4.21 15.79
CA LEU A 475 -6.65 -4.97 14.57
C LEU A 475 -7.19 -6.41 14.78
N LYS A 476 -7.67 -6.73 15.99
CA LYS A 476 -8.32 -8.03 16.23
C LYS A 476 -9.73 -8.00 15.65
N ASP A 477 -10.07 -9.00 14.84
CA ASP A 477 -11.43 -9.13 14.29
C ASP A 477 -12.42 -9.54 15.39
N VAL A 478 -13.53 -8.81 15.44
CA VAL A 478 -14.65 -9.04 16.36
C VAL A 478 -15.92 -9.20 15.55
N ARG A 479 -16.54 -10.39 15.64
CA ARG A 479 -17.89 -10.64 15.14
C ARG A 479 -18.91 -10.18 16.18
N VAL A 480 -19.83 -9.31 15.78
CA VAL A 480 -20.96 -8.88 16.61
C VAL A 480 -22.09 -9.90 16.46
N THR A 481 -22.30 -10.73 17.47
CA THR A 481 -23.28 -11.83 17.43
C THR A 481 -24.67 -11.43 17.88
N LYS A 482 -24.77 -10.34 18.66
CA LYS A 482 -26.04 -9.80 19.14
C LYS A 482 -26.02 -8.28 19.04
N VAL A 483 -27.10 -7.74 18.49
CA VAL A 483 -27.34 -6.30 18.33
C VAL A 483 -28.56 -5.96 19.17
N VAL A 484 -28.48 -4.87 19.94
CA VAL A 484 -29.62 -4.38 20.73
C VAL A 484 -30.69 -3.85 19.78
N GLU A 485 -31.96 -4.13 20.08
CA GLU A 485 -33.09 -3.63 19.28
C GLU A 485 -33.04 -2.10 19.18
N GLY A 486 -33.22 -1.57 17.96
CA GLY A 486 -33.12 -0.14 17.68
C GLY A 486 -31.71 0.41 17.47
N ALA A 487 -30.64 -0.38 17.62
CA ALA A 487 -29.29 0.08 17.33
C ALA A 487 -29.08 0.31 15.82
N PHE A 488 -28.62 1.51 15.45
CA PHE A 488 -28.31 1.88 14.07
C PHE A 488 -26.83 2.23 13.91
N PHE A 489 -26.12 1.44 13.10
CA PHE A 489 -24.74 1.68 12.70
C PHE A 489 -24.45 0.97 11.36
N ASP A 490 -23.39 1.37 10.67
CA ASP A 490 -22.97 0.80 9.39
C ASP A 490 -21.44 0.67 9.33
N VAL A 491 -20.93 0.21 8.20
CA VAL A 491 -19.50 0.26 7.86
C VAL A 491 -18.95 1.67 8.07
N GLY A 492 -17.84 1.77 8.79
CA GLY A 492 -17.23 3.04 9.21
C GLY A 492 -17.70 3.54 10.57
N SER A 493 -18.63 2.86 11.25
CA SER A 493 -19.05 3.23 12.61
C SER A 493 -18.13 2.65 13.69
N PHE A 494 -17.83 3.47 14.70
CA PHE A 494 -17.30 2.98 15.97
C PHE A 494 -18.45 2.48 16.85
N VAL A 495 -18.33 1.26 17.36
CA VAL A 495 -19.28 0.67 18.31
C VAL A 495 -18.55 0.04 19.49
N LYS A 496 -19.23 -0.14 20.62
CA LYS A 496 -18.70 -0.83 21.79
C LYS A 496 -19.28 -2.24 21.85
N VAL A 497 -18.43 -3.24 22.05
CA VAL A 497 -18.82 -4.65 22.04
C VAL A 497 -18.24 -5.34 23.26
N LYS A 498 -19.10 -5.97 24.05
CA LYS A 498 -18.69 -6.85 25.14
C LYS A 498 -18.25 -8.19 24.57
N ILE A 499 -16.98 -8.52 24.70
CA ILE A 499 -16.41 -9.76 24.18
C ILE A 499 -16.92 -10.93 25.02
N THR A 500 -17.52 -11.93 24.37
CA THR A 500 -18.09 -13.11 25.02
C THR A 500 -17.31 -14.39 24.71
N LYS A 501 -16.58 -14.40 23.58
CA LYS A 501 -15.80 -15.56 23.14
C LYS A 501 -14.50 -15.15 22.47
N ALA A 502 -13.48 -15.97 22.66
CA ALA A 502 -12.19 -15.83 22.01
C ALA A 502 -11.76 -17.14 21.35
N THR A 503 -11.20 -17.03 20.15
CA THR A 503 -10.48 -18.10 19.45
C THR A 503 -9.08 -17.60 19.08
N SER A 504 -8.24 -18.47 18.52
CA SER A 504 -6.92 -18.05 17.99
C SER A 504 -7.04 -17.05 16.84
N TRP A 505 -8.16 -17.03 16.11
CA TRP A 505 -8.27 -16.27 14.85
C TRP A 505 -9.44 -15.27 14.84
N GLY A 506 -9.97 -14.94 16.01
CA GLY A 506 -11.04 -13.96 16.12
C GLY A 506 -11.73 -13.96 17.48
N LEU A 507 -12.53 -12.92 17.68
CA LEU A 507 -13.36 -12.68 18.85
C LEU A 507 -14.82 -12.65 18.44
N GLU A 508 -15.70 -13.01 19.37
CA GLU A 508 -17.15 -12.79 19.23
C GLU A 508 -17.64 -12.01 20.45
N GLY A 509 -18.64 -11.17 20.25
CA GLY A 509 -19.20 -10.36 21.31
C GLY A 509 -20.55 -9.76 20.98
N GLU A 510 -21.17 -9.19 21.99
CA GLU A 510 -22.49 -8.58 21.92
C GLU A 510 -22.34 -7.05 21.97
N LEU A 511 -23.14 -6.33 21.19
CA LEU A 511 -23.17 -4.87 21.24
C LEU A 511 -23.46 -4.44 22.68
N ALA A 512 -22.57 -3.65 23.26
CA ALA A 512 -22.78 -3.10 24.59
C ALA A 512 -23.91 -2.06 24.54
N GLN A 513 -24.73 -2.03 25.59
CA GLN A 513 -25.80 -1.04 25.76
C GLN A 513 -25.24 0.39 25.85
#